data_AF-A0A413E4X6-F1
#
_entry.id   AF-A0A413E4X6-F1
#
_cell.length_a   1.000
_cell.length_b   1.000
_cell.length_c   1.000
_cell.angle_alpha   90.00
_cell.angle_beta   90.00
_cell.angle_gamma   90.00
#
_symmetry.space_group_name_H-M   'P 1'
#
loop_
_entity.id
_entity.type
_entity.pdbx_description
1 polymer ?
#
loop_
_entity_poly.entity_id
_entity_poly.type
_entity_poly.pdbx_seq_one_letter_code
_entity_poly.pdbx_strand_id
1 'polypeptide(L)'
;MNTITTLIPQYGELNRISKDWIVSHTFSFEKQKFIVDFYSEWSDIKAFEQAILELVLHTPPEPCTLLLKSLKKEVREYTRLYEAYSLPHDEVIMRVCNQYADSYKEAIKEEMEVVNRLRKPMNEANNRYDTIGYREHTPEEEKL
;
A
#
# COMPACT_ATOMS: atom_id res chain seq x y z
N MET A 1 13.30 0.08 -9.25
CA MET A 1 13.37 0.37 -10.70
C MET A 1 12.17 -0.31 -11.30
N ASN A 2 11.18 0.46 -11.76
CA ASN A 2 9.90 -0.09 -12.20
C ASN A 2 10.07 -0.54 -13.65
N THR A 3 9.96 -1.84 -13.89
CA THR A 3 10.26 -2.43 -15.19
C THR A 3 8.99 -2.88 -15.90
N ILE A 4 9.03 -2.96 -17.23
CA ILE A 4 7.87 -3.47 -18.00
C ILE A 4 7.46 -4.89 -17.57
N THR A 5 8.42 -5.69 -17.08
CA THR A 5 8.15 -7.03 -16.55
C THR A 5 7.29 -7.02 -15.29
N THR A 6 7.31 -5.95 -14.47
CA THR A 6 6.41 -5.78 -13.32
C THR A 6 5.09 -5.14 -13.73
N LEU A 7 5.09 -4.31 -14.78
CA LEU A 7 3.89 -3.61 -15.24
C LEU A 7 2.87 -4.51 -15.95
N ILE A 8 3.33 -5.49 -16.73
CA ILE A 8 2.45 -6.45 -17.41
C ILE A 8 1.51 -7.18 -16.43
N PRO A 9 2.00 -7.83 -15.36
CA PRO A 9 1.11 -8.50 -14.40
C PRO A 9 0.22 -7.51 -13.64
N GLN A 10 0.68 -6.28 -13.38
CA GLN A 10 -0.15 -5.25 -12.74
C GLN A 10 -1.36 -4.86 -13.61
N TYR A 11 -1.17 -4.65 -14.92
CA TYR A 11 -2.29 -4.44 -15.85
C TYR A 11 -3.19 -5.68 -15.96
N GLY A 12 -2.61 -6.88 -15.90
CA GLY A 12 -3.40 -8.13 -15.86
C GLY A 12 -4.34 -8.18 -14.64
N GLU A 13 -3.86 -7.76 -13.47
CA GLU A 13 -4.68 -7.67 -12.26
C GLU A 13 -5.72 -6.54 -12.35
N LEU A 14 -5.39 -5.38 -12.93
CA LEU A 14 -6.39 -4.35 -13.24
C LEU A 14 -7.51 -4.88 -14.12
N ASN A 15 -7.16 -5.60 -15.19
CA ASN A 15 -8.13 -6.22 -16.10
C ASN A 15 -9.03 -7.21 -15.37
N ARG A 16 -8.46 -8.02 -14.48
CA ARG A 16 -9.20 -8.98 -13.65
C ARG A 16 -10.14 -8.26 -12.67
N ILE A 17 -9.67 -7.24 -11.97
CA ILE A 17 -10.50 -6.44 -11.06
C ILE A 17 -11.67 -5.81 -11.81
N SER A 18 -11.42 -5.21 -12.97
CA SER A 18 -12.48 -4.65 -13.81
C SER A 18 -13.49 -5.72 -14.25
N LYS A 19 -13.04 -6.89 -14.73
CA LYS A 19 -13.93 -7.99 -15.12
C LYS A 19 -14.75 -8.51 -13.95
N ASP A 20 -14.13 -8.70 -12.79
CA ASP A 20 -14.81 -9.11 -11.56
C ASP A 20 -15.90 -8.12 -11.18
N TRP A 21 -15.61 -6.82 -11.24
CA TRP A 21 -16.57 -5.75 -10.97
C TRP A 21 -17.76 -5.82 -11.93
N ILE A 22 -17.49 -5.94 -13.23
CA ILE A 22 -18.51 -6.02 -14.28
C ILE A 22 -19.46 -7.21 -14.07
N VAL A 23 -18.91 -8.37 -13.69
CA VAL A 23 -19.70 -9.60 -13.54
C VAL A 23 -20.43 -9.64 -12.19
N SER A 24 -19.74 -9.33 -11.10
CA SER A 24 -20.21 -9.63 -9.75
C SER A 24 -20.67 -8.40 -8.97
N HIS A 25 -20.31 -7.19 -9.42
CA HIS A 25 -20.47 -5.94 -8.66
C HIS A 25 -19.85 -6.02 -7.25
N THR A 26 -18.88 -6.92 -7.05
CA THR A 26 -18.13 -7.04 -5.81
C THR A 26 -16.85 -6.22 -5.90
N PHE A 27 -16.57 -5.49 -4.82
CA PHE A 27 -15.40 -4.63 -4.72
C PHE A 27 -14.89 -4.70 -3.28
N SER A 28 -13.59 -4.88 -3.10
CA SER A 28 -12.95 -5.01 -1.78
C SER A 28 -11.94 -3.89 -1.56
N PHE A 29 -11.54 -3.68 -0.31
CA PHE A 29 -10.57 -2.66 0.03
C PHE A 29 -9.21 -2.94 -0.61
N GLU A 30 -8.80 -4.20 -0.68
CA GLU A 30 -7.55 -4.62 -1.31
C GLU A 30 -7.56 -4.30 -2.81
N LYS A 31 -8.68 -4.54 -3.50
CA LYS A 31 -8.85 -4.19 -4.92
C LYS A 31 -8.81 -2.68 -5.12
N GLN A 32 -9.48 -1.92 -4.26
CA GLN A 32 -9.45 -0.46 -4.30
C GLN A 32 -8.04 0.09 -4.07
N LYS A 33 -7.36 -0.39 -3.03
CA LYS A 33 -5.99 -0.02 -2.68
C LYS A 33 -5.04 -0.33 -3.84
N PHE A 34 -5.14 -1.52 -4.43
CA PHE A 34 -4.32 -1.89 -5.59
C PHE A 34 -4.48 -0.90 -6.75
N ILE A 35 -5.71 -0.49 -7.08
CA ILE A 35 -5.95 0.50 -8.13
C ILE A 35 -5.31 1.84 -7.79
N VAL A 36 -5.48 2.32 -6.56
CA VAL A 36 -4.90 3.59 -6.10
C VAL A 36 -3.37 3.54 -6.11
N ASP A 37 -2.79 2.46 -5.61
CA ASP A 37 -1.33 2.25 -5.58
C ASP A 37 -0.78 2.20 -7.02
N PHE A 38 -1.45 1.49 -7.93
CA PHE A 38 -1.09 1.42 -9.34
C PHE A 38 -1.03 2.81 -9.99
N TYR A 39 -2.09 3.60 -9.85
CA TYR A 39 -2.13 4.94 -10.46
C TYR A 39 -1.17 5.91 -9.79
N SER A 40 -0.91 5.74 -8.49
CA SER A 40 0.09 6.56 -7.79
C SER A 40 1.50 6.26 -8.32
N GLU A 41 1.82 4.98 -8.49
CA GLU A 41 3.11 4.51 -8.99
C GLU A 41 3.37 4.89 -10.46
N TRP A 42 2.33 4.86 -11.30
CA TRP A 42 2.43 5.12 -12.74
C TRP A 42 1.79 6.45 -13.18
N SER A 43 1.59 7.37 -12.23
CA SER A 43 1.04 8.71 -12.50
C SER A 43 1.96 9.57 -13.37
N ASP A 44 3.26 9.32 -13.34
CA ASP A 44 4.25 10.00 -14.15
C ASP A 44 4.48 9.27 -15.49
N ILE A 45 4.01 9.88 -16.57
CA ILE A 45 4.21 9.37 -17.93
C ILE A 45 5.70 9.18 -18.26
N LYS A 46 6.60 9.97 -17.66
CA LYS A 46 8.05 9.84 -17.86
C LYS A 46 8.59 8.55 -17.26
N ALA A 47 8.05 8.11 -16.12
CA ALA A 47 8.44 6.84 -15.52
C ALA A 47 8.04 5.65 -16.42
N PHE A 48 6.87 5.74 -17.05
CA PHE A 48 6.43 4.75 -18.04
C PHE A 48 7.31 4.76 -19.30
N GLU A 49 7.59 5.93 -19.87
CA GLU A 49 8.47 6.08 -21.04
C GLU A 49 9.89 5.56 -20.76
N GLN A 50 10.44 5.89 -19.59
CA GLN A 50 11.74 5.41 -19.15
C GLN A 50 11.77 3.88 -19.02
N ALA A 51 10.72 3.26 -18.47
CA ALA A 51 10.64 1.80 -18.37
C ALA A 51 10.62 1.11 -19.75
N ILE A 52 9.96 1.72 -20.76
CA ILE A 52 9.97 1.24 -22.14
C ILE A 52 11.37 1.39 -22.75
N LEU A 53 12.04 2.53 -22.55
CA LEU A 53 13.39 2.76 -23.05
C LEU A 53 14.38 1.77 -22.45
N GLU A 54 14.33 1.54 -21.13
CA GLU A 54 15.17 0.56 -20.45
C GLU A 54 14.94 -0.86 -20.99
N LEU A 55 13.69 -1.24 -21.24
CA LEU A 55 13.36 -2.52 -21.86
C LEU A 55 14.02 -2.65 -23.25
N VAL A 56 13.88 -1.63 -24.10
CA VAL A 56 14.39 -1.64 -25.48
C VAL A 56 15.92 -1.63 -25.52
N LEU A 57 16.58 -0.90 -24.62
CA LEU A 57 18.03 -0.77 -24.60
C LEU A 57 18.75 -2.00 -24.01
N HIS A 58 18.12 -2.69 -23.06
CA HIS A 58 18.79 -3.76 -22.29
C HIS A 58 18.30 -5.17 -22.62
N THR A 59 17.31 -5.32 -23.50
CA THR A 59 16.72 -6.63 -23.84
C THR A 59 16.94 -6.96 -25.32
N PRO A 60 17.31 -8.20 -25.67
CA PRO A 60 17.42 -8.63 -27.06
C PRO A 60 16.08 -8.45 -27.83
N PRO A 61 16.12 -8.26 -29.17
CA PRO A 61 14.94 -7.88 -29.96
C PRO A 61 13.74 -8.84 -29.83
N GLU A 62 13.99 -10.14 -29.76
CA GLU A 62 12.95 -11.18 -29.71
C GLU A 62 12.17 -11.15 -28.37
N PRO A 63 12.80 -11.26 -27.18
CA PRO A 63 12.10 -11.08 -25.91
C PRO A 63 11.48 -9.68 -25.73
N CYS A 64 12.16 -8.63 -26.21
CA CYS A 64 11.64 -7.26 -26.15
C CYS A 64 10.32 -7.13 -26.93
N THR A 65 10.28 -7.65 -28.15
CA THR A 65 9.07 -7.65 -28.99
C THR A 65 7.93 -8.41 -28.32
N LEU A 66 8.22 -9.54 -27.69
CA LEU A 66 7.22 -10.33 -26.97
C LEU A 66 6.64 -9.56 -25.79
N LEU A 67 7.49 -8.96 -24.96
CA LEU A 67 7.06 -8.19 -23.78
C LEU A 67 6.23 -6.96 -24.18
N LEU A 68 6.64 -6.22 -25.21
CA LEU A 68 5.87 -5.09 -25.74
C LEU A 68 4.52 -5.52 -26.31
N LYS A 69 4.44 -6.68 -26.99
CA LYS A 69 3.16 -7.23 -27.46
C LYS A 69 2.23 -7.58 -26.29
N SER A 70 2.77 -8.19 -25.24
CA SER A 70 2.01 -8.53 -24.02
C SER A 70 1.52 -7.27 -23.31
N LEU A 71 2.38 -6.29 -23.08
CA LEU A 71 1.99 -5.01 -22.47
C LEU A 71 0.90 -4.33 -23.28
N LYS A 72 1.08 -4.21 -24.60
CA LYS A 72 0.09 -3.60 -25.50
C LYS A 72 -1.26 -4.30 -25.43
N LYS A 73 -1.27 -5.63 -25.29
CA LYS A 73 -2.50 -6.42 -25.14
C LYS A 73 -3.20 -6.07 -23.83
N GLU A 74 -2.49 -6.09 -22.70
CA GLU A 74 -3.08 -5.83 -21.40
C GLU A 74 -3.60 -4.38 -21.27
N VAL A 75 -2.83 -3.39 -21.76
CA VAL A 75 -3.26 -1.98 -21.78
C VAL A 75 -4.52 -1.79 -22.62
N ARG A 76 -4.58 -2.39 -23.82
CA ARG A 76 -5.75 -2.27 -24.70
C ARG A 76 -7.00 -2.88 -24.08
N GLU A 77 -6.86 -4.04 -23.44
CA GLU A 77 -7.97 -4.67 -22.74
C GLU A 77 -8.46 -3.78 -21.59
N TYR A 78 -7.54 -3.17 -20.83
CA TYR A 78 -7.91 -2.28 -19.73
C TYR A 78 -8.65 -1.04 -20.24
N THR A 79 -8.12 -0.39 -21.28
CA THR A 79 -8.78 0.76 -21.93
C THR A 79 -10.19 0.38 -22.39
N ARG A 80 -10.35 -0.78 -23.04
CA ARG A 80 -11.67 -1.27 -23.48
C ARG A 80 -12.64 -1.46 -22.32
N LEU A 81 -12.19 -2.06 -21.21
CA LEU A 81 -13.03 -2.28 -20.03
C LEU A 81 -13.39 -0.95 -19.36
N TYR A 82 -12.43 -0.03 -19.26
CA TYR A 82 -12.63 1.29 -18.68
C TYR A 82 -13.62 2.14 -19.49
N GLU A 83 -13.55 2.07 -20.83
CA GLU A 83 -14.46 2.80 -21.71
C GLU A 83 -15.86 2.20 -21.75
N ALA A 84 -15.97 0.87 -21.68
CA ALA A 84 -17.25 0.17 -21.82
C ALA A 84 -18.08 0.15 -20.53
N TYR A 85 -17.45 0.29 -19.36
CA TYR A 85 -18.10 0.14 -18.07
C TYR A 85 -17.78 1.32 -17.17
N SER A 86 -18.81 1.85 -16.49
CA SER A 86 -18.59 2.86 -15.47
C SER A 86 -17.78 2.26 -14.31
N LEU A 87 -16.74 2.99 -13.90
CA LEU A 87 -16.05 2.75 -12.64
C LEU A 87 -17.04 2.66 -11.46
N PRO A 88 -16.67 2.00 -10.34
CA PRO A 88 -17.51 1.97 -9.15
C PRO A 88 -17.91 3.38 -8.74
N HIS A 89 -19.20 3.60 -8.46
CA HIS A 89 -19.68 4.88 -7.95
C HIS A 89 -19.01 5.22 -6.61
N ASP A 90 -18.89 6.52 -6.31
CA ASP A 90 -18.28 7.03 -5.08
C ASP A 90 -18.87 6.38 -3.82
N GLU A 91 -20.17 6.04 -3.83
CA GLU A 91 -20.83 5.33 -2.73
C GLU A 91 -20.22 3.95 -2.46
N VAL A 92 -19.86 3.21 -3.51
CA VAL A 92 -19.23 1.89 -3.39
C VAL A 92 -17.82 2.03 -2.82
N ILE A 93 -17.07 3.03 -3.31
CA ILE A 93 -15.72 3.36 -2.85
C ILE A 93 -15.76 3.73 -1.36
N MET A 94 -16.65 4.63 -0.96
CA MET A 94 -16.81 5.05 0.44
C MET A 94 -17.26 3.90 1.34
N ARG A 95 -18.21 3.07 0.89
CA ARG A 95 -18.67 1.92 1.66
C ARG A 95 -17.54 0.95 1.97
N VAL A 96 -16.72 0.64 0.97
CA VAL A 96 -15.58 -0.28 1.12
C VAL A 96 -14.55 0.28 2.10
N CYS A 97 -14.25 1.59 2.03
CA CYS A 97 -13.35 2.24 2.98
C CYS A 97 -13.89 2.20 4.41
N ASN A 98 -15.16 2.52 4.60
CA ASN A 98 -15.80 2.51 5.92
C ASN A 98 -15.84 1.09 6.51
N GLN A 99 -16.19 0.09 5.72
CA GLN A 99 -16.19 -1.32 6.16
C GLN A 99 -14.79 -1.77 6.61
N TYR A 100 -13.74 -1.38 5.88
CA TYR A 100 -12.37 -1.67 6.27
C TYR A 100 -12.01 -0.97 7.58
N ALA A 101 -12.29 0.33 7.73
CA ALA A 101 -12.03 1.08 8.96
C ALA A 101 -12.80 0.51 10.17
N ASP A 102 -14.07 0.16 9.99
CA ASP A 102 -14.92 -0.41 11.03
C ASP A 102 -14.40 -1.78 11.53
N SER A 103 -13.76 -2.56 10.66
CA SER A 103 -13.18 -3.86 11.02
C SER A 103 -12.09 -3.77 12.10
N TYR A 104 -11.42 -2.62 12.23
CA TYR A 104 -10.39 -2.38 13.25
C TYR A 104 -10.92 -1.65 14.48
N LYS A 105 -12.16 -1.16 14.45
CA LYS A 105 -12.69 -0.24 15.47
C LYS A 105 -12.66 -0.83 16.88
N GLU A 106 -13.10 -2.07 17.04
CA GLU A 106 -13.11 -2.72 18.35
C GLU A 106 -11.70 -3.06 18.83
N ALA A 107 -10.82 -3.55 17.96
CA ALA A 107 -9.43 -3.84 18.32
C ALA A 107 -8.68 -2.57 18.78
N ILE A 108 -8.89 -1.45 18.09
CA ILE A 108 -8.32 -0.15 18.48
C ILE A 108 -8.86 0.28 19.84
N LYS A 109 -10.16 0.10 20.08
CA LYS A 109 -10.80 0.46 21.34
C LYS A 109 -10.24 -0.35 22.52
N GLU A 110 -10.08 -1.66 22.35
CA GLU A 110 -9.48 -2.54 23.36
C GLU A 110 -8.03 -2.13 23.70
N GLU A 111 -7.23 -1.85 22.67
CA GLU A 111 -5.85 -1.40 22.86
C GLU A 111 -5.79 -0.03 23.57
N MET A 112 -6.68 0.90 23.22
CA MET A 112 -6.80 2.18 23.93
C MET A 112 -7.14 2.00 25.42
N GLU A 113 -7.99 1.03 25.78
CA GLU A 113 -8.31 0.73 27.17
C GLU A 113 -7.08 0.19 27.94
N VAL A 114 -6.27 -0.66 27.30
CA VAL A 114 -5.00 -1.13 27.88
C VAL A 114 -4.04 0.02 28.12
N VAL A 115 -3.79 0.86 27.09
CA VAL A 115 -2.90 2.02 27.19
C VAL A 115 -3.36 2.97 28.29
N ASN A 116 -4.66 3.27 28.37
CA ASN A 116 -5.20 4.16 29.40
C ASN A 116 -5.06 3.60 30.82
N ARG A 117 -5.27 2.29 31.01
CA ARG A 117 -5.04 1.62 32.30
C ARG A 117 -3.58 1.69 32.74
N LEU A 118 -2.65 1.50 31.81
CA LEU A 118 -1.21 1.48 32.09
C LEU A 118 -0.58 2.87 32.20
N ARG A 119 -1.24 3.92 31.67
CA ARG A 119 -0.70 5.29 31.68
C ARG A 119 -0.32 5.79 33.08
N LYS A 120 -1.21 5.60 34.07
CA LYS A 120 -0.98 6.04 35.45
C LYS A 120 0.20 5.30 36.12
N PRO A 121 0.22 3.95 36.19
CA PRO A 121 1.34 3.24 36.82
C PRO A 121 2.66 3.48 36.09
N MET A 122 2.64 3.65 34.77
CA MET A 122 3.86 3.94 34.00
C MET A 122 4.42 5.34 34.34
N ASN A 123 3.57 6.36 34.42
CA ASN A 123 3.98 7.70 34.86
C ASN A 123 4.48 7.71 36.31
N GLU A 124 3.85 6.94 37.20
CA GLU A 124 4.29 6.83 38.60
C GLU A 124 5.66 6.14 38.71
N ALA A 125 5.90 5.06 37.94
CA ALA A 125 7.21 4.42 37.87
C ALA A 125 8.27 5.38 37.31
N ASN A 126 7.94 6.13 36.25
CA ASN A 126 8.87 7.07 35.63
C ASN A 126 9.22 8.24 36.57
N ASN A 127 8.21 8.85 37.21
CA ASN A 127 8.42 9.90 38.20
C ASN A 127 9.26 9.41 39.38
N ARG A 128 9.08 8.15 39.81
CA ARG A 128 9.95 7.55 40.85
C ARG A 128 11.40 7.52 40.42
N TYR A 129 11.72 7.15 39.17
CA TYR A 129 13.09 7.19 38.64
C TYR A 129 13.67 8.61 38.63
N ASP A 130 12.87 9.61 38.23
CA ASP A 130 13.28 11.02 38.28
C ASP A 130 13.49 11.53 39.72
N THR A 131 12.85 10.92 40.71
CA THR A 131 13.05 11.26 42.14
C THR A 131 14.21 10.52 42.79
N ILE A 132 14.77 9.49 42.14
CA ILE A 132 16.04 8.91 42.57
C ILE A 132 17.14 9.84 42.05
N GLY A 133 17.29 11.00 42.70
CA GLY A 133 18.44 11.85 42.49
C GLY A 133 19.72 11.03 42.64
N TYR A 134 20.74 11.34 41.82
CA TYR A 134 22.06 10.70 41.90
C TYR A 134 22.48 10.59 43.37
N ARG A 135 22.56 9.36 43.87
CA ARG A 135 23.21 9.11 45.15
C ARG A 135 24.66 9.56 45.00
N GLU A 136 25.16 10.37 45.94
CA GLU A 136 26.58 10.69 45.99
C GLU A 136 27.39 9.40 46.00
N HIS A 137 28.29 9.27 45.02
CA HIS A 137 29.20 8.15 44.93
C HIS A 137 30.06 8.11 46.20
N THR A 138 30.25 6.92 46.75
CA THR A 138 31.21 6.76 47.84
C THR A 138 32.63 6.88 47.28
N PRO A 139 33.61 7.40 48.06
CA PRO A 139 34.99 7.58 47.60
C PRO A 139 35.70 6.29 47.13
N GLU A 140 35.10 5.13 47.40
CA GLU A 140 35.55 3.81 46.97
C GLU A 140 35.06 3.47 45.56
N GLU A 141 33.88 3.97 45.17
CA GLU A 141 33.28 3.80 43.84
C GLU A 141 33.95 4.70 42.78
N GLU A 142 34.52 5.85 43.18
CA GLU A 142 35.25 6.77 42.29
C GLU A 142 36.72 6.39 42.04
N LYS A 143 37.22 5.34 42.72
CA LYS A 143 38.63 4.90 42.63
C LYS A 143 38.87 3.74 41.66
N LEU A 144 37.85 3.32 40.90
CA LEU A 144 37.96 2.23 39.92
C LEU A 144 38.21 2.77 38.50
#